data_AF-A0A934DZW8-F1
#
_entry.id   AF-A0A934DZW8-F1
#
_cell.length_a   1.000
_cell.length_b   1.000
_cell.length_c   1.000
_cell.angle_alpha   90.00
_cell.angle_beta   90.00
_cell.angle_gamma   90.00
#
_symmetry.space_group_name_H-M   'P 1'
#
loop_
_entity.id
_entity.type
_entity.pdbx_description
1 polymer ?
#
loop_
_entity_poly.entity_id
_entity_poly.type
_entity_poly.pdbx_seq_one_letter_code
_entity_poly.pdbx_strand_id
1 'polypeptide(L)'
;MTGGLIAAALEQELLSELRRLGIVVWLDGTGYFTPFVDALAARTGEAAFAFPVVAFRGSFVELVLALEPFGSGLDNAPLLIHMPGFTEETIRKTPALELYEAGTRFRKAPDTLIREVGRGRVAPEALEQFLATGVPALSAADAWLDGQLTSTREGLAGLLEKLGILAVLDGAVEVLQRHAGYLANNVSNNAALEVFEAFLGRQTGMDAEWLRFFGENPEVTPLENAATALMGWLLSVEYVHDLARPPHLPALARIGQLSPPLVKACQGYVHHLREKHQDVYATIADEVELHLHEELPAI
;
A
#
# COMPACT_ATOMS: atom_id res chain seq x y z
N MET A 1 17.05 -2.84 -3.79
CA MET A 1 15.70 -2.87 -3.17
C MET A 1 15.67 -4.05 -2.22
N THR A 2 16.27 -3.94 -1.04
CA THR A 2 16.39 -5.05 -0.08
C THR A 2 16.13 -4.52 1.33
N GLY A 3 14.90 -4.05 1.52
CA GLY A 3 14.28 -3.79 2.82
C GLY A 3 12.80 -4.11 2.66
N GLY A 4 12.18 -4.74 3.66
CA GLY A 4 10.72 -4.94 3.63
C GLY A 4 9.98 -3.61 3.80
N LEU A 5 8.66 -3.66 3.87
CA LEU A 5 7.80 -2.47 3.91
C LEU A 5 8.14 -1.51 5.06
N ILE A 6 8.55 -2.04 6.22
CA ILE A 6 8.87 -1.26 7.42
C ILE A 6 10.23 -0.58 7.24
N ALA A 7 11.24 -1.30 6.75
CA ALA A 7 12.54 -0.71 6.41
C ALA A 7 12.41 0.36 5.32
N ALA A 8 11.58 0.11 4.30
CA ALA A 8 11.33 1.08 3.23
C ALA A 8 10.65 2.34 3.75
N ALA A 9 9.65 2.22 4.63
CA ALA A 9 8.99 3.37 5.24
C ALA A 9 9.97 4.22 6.07
N LEU A 10 10.83 3.59 6.86
CA LEU A 10 11.87 4.27 7.64
C LEU A 10 12.90 4.98 6.74
N GLU A 11 13.32 4.33 5.65
CA GLU A 11 14.21 4.94 4.67
C GLU A 11 13.58 6.18 4.03
N GLN A 12 12.30 6.13 3.65
CA GLN A 12 11.60 7.29 3.09
C GLN A 12 11.48 8.45 4.10
N GLU A 13 11.19 8.15 5.36
CA GLU A 13 11.17 9.15 6.43
C GLU A 13 12.54 9.83 6.60
N LEU A 14 13.62 9.04 6.65
CA LEU A 14 14.99 9.56 6.72
C LEU A 14 15.36 10.41 5.50
N LEU A 15 15.01 9.97 4.28
CA LEU A 15 15.25 10.73 3.06
C LEU A 15 14.52 12.07 3.07
N SER A 16 13.28 12.10 3.57
CA SER A 16 12.50 13.33 3.72
C SER A 16 13.17 14.30 4.68
N GLU A 17 13.59 13.82 5.86
CA GLU A 17 14.27 14.67 6.85
C GLU A 17 15.63 15.17 6.35
N LEU A 18 16.44 14.31 5.70
CA LEU A 18 17.74 14.68 5.14
C LEU A 18 17.61 15.77 4.06
N ARG A 19 16.63 15.64 3.15
CA ARG A 19 16.36 16.65 2.10
C ARG A 19 15.92 17.99 2.69
N ARG A 20 15.17 17.96 3.80
CA ARG A 20 14.57 19.15 4.40
C ARG A 20 15.53 19.91 5.33
N LEU A 21 16.38 19.18 6.05
CA LEU A 21 17.12 19.72 7.20
C LEU A 21 18.64 19.66 7.06
N GLY A 22 19.16 18.93 6.08
CA GLY A 22 20.60 18.73 5.92
C GLY A 22 21.13 17.68 6.90
N ILE A 23 21.73 18.12 8.00
CA ILE A 23 22.38 17.21 8.97
C ILE A 23 21.32 16.60 9.89
N VAL A 24 21.22 15.27 9.89
CA VAL A 24 20.33 14.51 10.75
C VAL A 24 21.15 13.65 11.70
N VAL A 25 20.96 13.83 13.01
CA VAL A 25 21.62 13.03 14.05
C VAL A 25 20.60 12.08 14.67
N TRP A 26 20.75 10.78 14.39
CA TRP A 26 19.88 9.74 14.89
C TRP A 26 20.41 9.16 16.20
N LEU A 27 19.68 9.44 17.29
CA LEU A 27 19.91 8.84 18.59
C LEU A 27 19.12 7.53 18.72
N ASP A 28 19.79 6.41 18.50
CA ASP A 28 19.21 5.06 18.55
C ASP A 28 19.53 4.41 19.90
N GLY A 29 18.70 4.66 20.91
CA GLY A 29 19.03 4.36 22.31
C GLY A 29 19.36 2.89 22.61
N THR A 30 18.78 1.93 21.90
CA THR A 30 19.07 0.49 22.06
C THR A 30 20.01 -0.06 20.99
N GLY A 31 20.34 0.73 19.98
CA GLY A 31 21.09 0.27 18.81
C GLY A 31 20.27 -0.65 17.89
N TYR A 32 18.94 -0.67 18.03
CA TYR A 32 18.04 -1.57 17.30
C TYR A 32 18.17 -1.43 15.77
N PHE A 33 18.43 -0.22 15.29
CA PHE A 33 18.50 0.09 13.87
C PHE A 33 19.91 -0.06 13.29
N THR A 34 20.90 -0.47 14.09
CA THR A 34 22.30 -0.61 13.65
C THR A 34 22.44 -1.42 12.35
N PRO A 35 21.86 -2.63 12.21
CA PRO A 35 22.00 -3.41 10.97
C PRO A 35 21.38 -2.71 9.74
N PHE A 36 20.28 -1.98 9.95
CA PHE A 36 19.62 -1.20 8.89
C PHE A 36 20.50 -0.04 8.43
N VAL A 37 21.09 0.70 9.37
CA VAL A 37 21.99 1.82 9.06
C VAL A 37 23.26 1.34 8.38
N ASP A 38 23.83 0.21 8.80
CA ASP A 38 25.00 -0.38 8.14
C ASP A 38 24.69 -0.73 6.67
N ALA A 39 23.50 -1.28 6.41
CA ALA A 39 23.04 -1.55 5.05
C ALA A 39 22.83 -0.27 4.22
N LEU A 40 22.36 0.82 4.83
CA LEU A 40 22.27 2.14 4.17
C LEU A 40 23.65 2.68 3.82
N ALA A 41 24.61 2.61 4.76
CA ALA A 41 25.96 3.11 4.55
C ALA A 41 26.68 2.37 3.40
N ALA A 42 26.49 1.05 3.28
CA ALA A 42 27.02 0.28 2.17
C ALA A 42 26.47 0.75 0.81
N ARG A 43 25.18 1.15 0.77
CA ARG A 43 24.50 1.63 -0.45
C ARG A 43 24.88 3.04 -0.87
N THR A 44 25.41 3.87 0.04
CA THR A 44 25.97 5.18 -0.32
C THR A 44 27.15 5.01 -1.28
N GLY A 45 28.02 4.02 -1.04
CA GLY A 45 29.17 3.72 -1.92
C GLY A 45 28.77 3.24 -3.32
N GLU A 46 27.57 2.69 -3.45
CA GLU A 46 27.00 2.19 -4.71
C GLU A 46 26.09 3.21 -5.42
N ALA A 47 26.04 4.46 -4.93
CA ALA A 47 25.13 5.52 -5.38
C ALA A 47 23.62 5.18 -5.30
N ALA A 48 23.26 4.11 -4.58
CA ALA A 48 21.87 3.67 -4.38
C ALA A 48 21.19 4.35 -3.17
N PHE A 49 21.95 5.08 -2.35
CA PHE A 49 21.44 5.99 -1.32
C PHE A 49 22.17 7.34 -1.46
N ALA A 50 21.41 8.42 -1.63
CA ALA A 50 21.93 9.69 -2.14
C ALA A 50 22.70 10.53 -1.11
N PHE A 51 22.72 10.13 0.16
CA PHE A 51 23.31 10.90 1.26
C PHE A 51 24.40 10.10 1.99
N PRO A 52 25.49 10.76 2.41
CA PRO A 52 26.47 10.15 3.30
C PRO A 52 25.84 9.66 4.61
N VAL A 53 26.26 8.48 5.03
CA VAL A 53 25.88 7.88 6.32
C VAL A 53 27.16 7.63 7.10
N VAL A 54 27.27 8.27 8.26
CA VAL A 54 28.40 8.11 9.18
C VAL A 54 27.86 7.59 10.51
N ALA A 55 28.43 6.50 11.01
CA ALA A 55 27.86 5.80 12.15
C ALA A 55 28.93 5.49 13.20
N PHE A 56 28.60 5.71 14.47
CA PHE A 56 29.48 5.33 15.56
C PHE A 56 29.46 3.81 15.79
N ARG A 57 30.64 3.19 15.76
CA ARG A 57 30.83 1.73 15.98
C ARG A 57 31.87 1.44 17.07
N GLY A 58 31.87 2.24 18.14
CA GLY A 58 32.71 2.04 19.31
C GLY A 58 33.97 2.92 19.38
N SER A 59 34.29 3.66 18.31
CA SER A 59 35.45 4.55 18.26
C SER A 59 35.05 5.98 17.88
N PHE A 60 35.27 6.93 18.79
CA PHE A 60 35.06 8.35 18.50
C PHE A 60 36.12 8.93 17.57
N VAL A 61 37.32 8.35 17.55
CA VAL A 61 38.38 8.76 16.62
C VAL A 61 37.96 8.44 15.19
N GLU A 62 37.48 7.22 14.95
CA GLU A 62 36.97 6.83 13.63
C GLU A 62 35.77 7.67 13.22
N LEU A 63 34.87 7.98 14.17
CA LEU A 63 33.74 8.86 13.92
C LEU A 63 34.19 10.25 13.46
N VAL A 64 35.11 10.90 14.18
CA VAL A 64 35.59 12.25 13.84
C VAL A 64 36.30 12.26 12.49
N LEU A 65 37.15 11.26 12.21
CA LEU A 65 37.82 11.13 10.91
C LEU A 65 36.82 10.96 9.75
N ALA A 66 35.76 10.17 9.97
CA ALA A 66 34.70 10.01 8.97
C ALA A 66 33.85 11.27 8.76
N LEU A 67 33.79 12.17 9.76
CA LEU A 67 33.03 13.42 9.72
C LEU A 67 33.83 14.61 9.15
N GLU A 68 35.17 14.52 9.10
CA GLU A 68 36.06 15.58 8.60
C GLU A 68 35.63 16.17 7.23
N PRO A 69 35.19 15.36 6.23
CA PRO A 69 34.77 15.89 4.93
C PRO A 69 33.49 16.74 4.98
N PHE A 70 32.70 16.60 6.05
CA PHE A 70 31.37 17.19 6.17
C PHE A 70 31.30 18.35 7.18
N GLY A 71 32.30 18.50 8.04
CA GLY A 71 32.30 19.51 9.11
C GLY A 71 32.83 20.90 8.74
N SER A 72 33.26 21.12 7.49
CA SER A 72 34.05 22.31 7.10
C SER A 72 33.50 23.14 5.92
N GLY A 73 32.31 22.78 5.40
CA GLY A 73 31.66 23.49 4.28
C GLY A 73 30.76 24.65 4.73
N LEU A 74 30.67 25.71 3.90
CA LEU A 74 29.71 26.82 4.06
C LEU A 74 28.25 26.38 3.84
N ASP A 75 28.03 25.22 3.20
CA ASP A 75 26.73 24.60 2.99
C ASP A 75 26.60 23.36 3.89
N ASN A 76 25.51 23.29 4.66
CA ASN A 76 25.13 22.09 5.43
C ASN A 76 24.73 20.97 4.46
N ALA A 77 25.73 20.26 3.91
CA ALA A 77 25.49 19.11 3.06
C ALA A 77 24.67 18.06 3.82
N PRO A 78 23.60 17.49 3.21
CA PRO A 78 22.80 16.49 3.89
C PRO A 78 23.62 15.28 4.32
N LEU A 79 23.54 14.93 5.60
CA LEU A 79 24.37 13.92 6.25
C LEU A 79 23.56 13.21 7.33
N LEU A 80 23.58 11.88 7.33
CA LEU A 80 23.02 11.08 8.43
C LEU A 80 24.13 10.64 9.38
N ILE A 81 24.02 11.02 10.65
CA ILE A 81 24.90 10.59 11.74
C ILE A 81 24.13 9.62 12.64
N HIS A 82 24.53 8.35 12.70
CA HIS A 82 23.88 7.35 13.57
C HIS A 82 24.69 7.11 14.84
N MET A 83 24.03 7.30 15.98
CA MET A 83 24.62 7.20 17.32
C MET A 83 23.87 6.14 18.14
N PRO A 84 24.23 4.84 17.99
CA PRO A 84 23.60 3.76 18.74
C PRO A 84 24.03 3.77 20.21
N GLY A 85 23.08 3.56 21.12
CA GLY A 85 23.31 3.57 22.58
C GLY A 85 23.38 4.97 23.21
N PHE A 86 23.17 6.04 22.43
CA PHE A 86 23.26 7.42 22.92
C PHE A 86 21.90 8.05 23.17
N THR A 87 21.88 8.94 24.15
CA THR A 87 20.74 9.78 24.53
C THR A 87 21.11 11.25 24.35
N GLU A 88 20.15 12.14 24.57
CA GLU A 88 20.38 13.59 24.60
C GLU A 88 21.45 14.03 25.60
N GLU A 89 21.55 13.35 26.73
CA GLU A 89 22.49 13.70 27.78
C GLU A 89 23.89 13.18 27.47
N THR A 90 23.98 11.97 26.91
CA THR A 90 25.27 11.33 26.65
C THR A 90 25.93 11.88 25.39
N ILE A 91 25.16 12.21 24.34
CA ILE A 91 25.72 12.76 23.09
C ILE A 91 26.45 14.09 23.31
N ARG A 92 25.96 14.91 24.26
CA ARG A 92 26.57 16.21 24.60
C ARG A 92 27.97 16.11 25.19
N LYS A 93 28.38 14.92 25.63
CA LYS A 93 29.71 14.62 26.20
C LYS A 93 30.64 13.97 25.17
N THR A 94 30.23 13.95 23.91
CA THR A 94 30.98 13.32 22.82
C THR A 94 31.56 14.36 21.87
N PRO A 95 32.58 14.00 21.08
CA PRO A 95 33.09 14.84 20.00
C PRO A 95 32.05 15.18 18.91
N ALA A 96 30.90 14.49 18.87
CA ALA A 96 29.83 14.79 17.91
C ALA A 96 28.92 15.96 18.35
N LEU A 97 29.20 16.62 19.49
CA LEU A 97 28.37 17.70 20.04
C LEU A 97 28.13 18.82 19.02
N GLU A 98 29.17 19.28 18.31
CA GLU A 98 29.05 20.40 17.37
C GLU A 98 28.05 20.10 16.24
N LEU A 99 28.14 18.91 15.66
CA LEU A 99 27.22 18.45 14.61
C LEU A 99 25.83 18.11 15.16
N TYR A 100 25.74 17.69 16.42
CA TYR A 100 24.46 17.48 17.11
C TYR A 100 23.71 18.79 17.35
N GLU A 101 24.41 19.86 17.76
CA GLU A 101 23.82 21.18 17.97
C GLU A 101 23.51 21.90 16.64
N ALA A 102 24.33 21.67 15.61
CA ALA A 102 24.11 22.25 14.28
C ALA A 102 23.05 21.48 13.46
N GLY A 103 22.84 20.20 13.74
CA GLY A 103 21.93 19.32 13.02
C GLY A 103 20.55 19.18 13.67
N THR A 104 19.70 18.34 13.06
CA THR A 104 18.40 17.99 13.62
C THR A 104 18.42 16.60 14.22
N ARG A 105 17.86 16.49 15.43
CA ARG A 105 17.71 15.22 16.14
C ARG A 105 16.61 14.36 15.53
N PHE A 106 16.94 13.14 15.14
CA PHE A 106 15.99 12.11 14.74
C PHE A 106 15.87 11.00 15.80
N ARG A 107 14.64 10.55 16.04
CA ARG A 107 14.31 9.43 16.92
C ARG A 107 13.14 8.67 16.35
N LYS A 108 13.26 7.35 16.35
CA LYS A 108 12.16 6.45 16.03
C LYS A 108 12.12 5.32 17.04
N ALA A 109 10.94 5.10 17.63
CA ALA A 109 10.72 3.91 18.43
C ALA A 109 10.35 2.75 17.49
N PRO A 110 10.98 1.55 17.62
CA PRO A 110 10.67 0.40 16.78
C PRO A 110 9.18 0.07 16.76
N ASP A 111 8.55 -0.02 17.93
CA ASP A 111 7.13 -0.36 18.03
C ASP A 111 6.23 0.68 17.36
N THR A 112 6.56 1.96 17.45
CA THR A 112 5.80 3.03 16.78
C THR A 112 5.89 2.89 15.27
N LEU A 113 7.11 2.67 14.74
CA LEU A 113 7.31 2.46 13.31
C LEU A 113 6.54 1.23 12.81
N ILE A 114 6.62 0.11 13.53
CA ILE A 114 5.91 -1.12 13.17
C ILE A 114 4.39 -0.90 13.22
N ARG A 115 3.87 -0.17 14.22
CA ARG A 115 2.44 0.16 14.30
C ARG A 115 1.99 1.05 13.14
N GLU A 116 2.75 2.10 12.82
CA GLU A 116 2.41 3.01 11.71
C GLU A 116 2.32 2.28 10.38
N VAL A 117 3.27 1.38 10.11
CA VAL A 117 3.29 0.61 8.85
C VAL A 117 2.28 -0.54 8.88
N GLY A 118 2.09 -1.20 10.02
CA GLY A 118 1.11 -2.28 10.17
C GLY A 118 -0.34 -1.81 10.16
N ARG A 119 -0.60 -0.55 10.53
CA ARG A 119 -1.97 0.01 10.59
C ARG A 119 -2.66 -0.10 9.23
N GLY A 120 -3.86 -0.68 9.25
CA GLY A 120 -4.66 -0.90 8.04
C GLY A 120 -4.12 -1.97 7.10
N ARG A 121 -3.05 -2.70 7.47
CA ARG A 121 -2.47 -3.82 6.72
C ARG A 121 -2.62 -5.15 7.44
N VAL A 122 -2.63 -5.14 8.77
CA VAL A 122 -2.77 -6.31 9.63
C VAL A 122 -3.80 -6.06 10.73
N ALA A 123 -4.36 -7.15 11.28
CA ALA A 123 -5.30 -7.07 12.40
C ALA A 123 -4.62 -6.46 13.64
N PRO A 124 -5.28 -5.52 14.36
CA PRO A 124 -4.71 -4.87 15.54
C PRO A 124 -4.28 -5.87 16.63
N GLU A 125 -5.04 -6.93 16.85
CA GLU A 125 -4.75 -7.94 17.88
C GLU A 125 -3.48 -8.72 17.56
N ALA A 126 -3.30 -9.10 16.29
CA ALA A 126 -2.11 -9.82 15.83
C ALA A 126 -0.86 -8.92 15.94
N LEU A 127 -1.01 -7.63 15.63
CA LEU A 127 0.04 -6.63 15.74
C LEU A 127 0.50 -6.44 17.19
N GLU A 128 -0.44 -6.26 18.14
CA GLU A 128 -0.09 -6.09 19.55
C GLU A 128 0.49 -7.37 20.16
N GLN A 129 -0.02 -8.56 19.78
CA GLN A 129 0.58 -9.83 20.18
C GLN A 129 2.02 -9.96 19.68
N PHE A 130 2.28 -9.59 18.43
CA PHE A 130 3.63 -9.61 17.86
C PHE A 130 4.57 -8.66 18.61
N LEU A 131 4.15 -7.42 18.86
CA LEU A 131 4.95 -6.45 19.61
C LEU A 131 5.24 -6.91 21.04
N ALA A 132 4.26 -7.55 21.70
CA ALA A 132 4.43 -8.08 23.05
C ALA A 132 5.49 -9.20 23.17
N THR A 133 5.85 -9.88 22.06
CA THR A 133 6.92 -10.89 22.06
C THR A 133 8.33 -10.28 22.18
N GLY A 134 8.47 -8.97 21.94
CA GLY A 134 9.77 -8.31 21.84
C GLY A 134 10.40 -8.59 20.48
N VAL A 135 10.20 -7.68 19.52
CA VAL A 135 10.72 -7.83 18.17
C VAL A 135 12.24 -7.65 18.19
N PRO A 136 13.04 -8.63 17.73
CA PRO A 136 14.49 -8.60 17.93
C PRO A 136 15.23 -7.70 16.93
N ALA A 137 14.69 -7.51 15.73
CA ALA A 137 15.32 -6.74 14.66
C ALA A 137 14.30 -6.26 13.62
N LEU A 138 14.64 -5.18 12.90
CA LEU A 138 13.78 -4.61 11.86
C LEU A 138 13.44 -5.63 10.76
N SER A 139 14.40 -6.48 10.37
CA SER A 139 14.20 -7.54 9.38
C SER A 139 13.20 -8.60 9.82
N ALA A 140 13.12 -8.90 11.13
CA ALA A 140 12.13 -9.81 11.67
C ALA A 140 10.72 -9.20 11.62
N ALA A 141 10.62 -7.89 11.87
CA ALA A 141 9.36 -7.15 11.71
C ALA A 141 8.87 -7.16 10.26
N ASP A 142 9.78 -6.92 9.31
CA ASP A 142 9.50 -6.98 7.88
C ASP A 142 9.03 -8.37 7.44
N ALA A 143 9.75 -9.42 7.84
CA ALA A 143 9.40 -10.81 7.51
C ALA A 143 8.04 -11.22 8.11
N TRP A 144 7.74 -10.79 9.33
CA TRP A 144 6.44 -11.04 9.94
C TRP A 144 5.32 -10.35 9.16
N LEU A 145 5.48 -9.07 8.81
CA LEU A 145 4.48 -8.31 8.07
C LEU A 145 4.21 -8.94 6.70
N ASP A 146 5.27 -9.30 5.97
CA ASP A 146 5.16 -9.98 4.68
C ASP A 146 4.45 -11.33 4.79
N GLY A 147 4.75 -12.10 5.84
CA GLY A 147 4.07 -13.36 6.16
C GLY A 147 2.58 -13.18 6.45
N GLN A 148 2.20 -12.14 7.21
CA GLN A 148 0.78 -11.84 7.49
C GLN A 148 0.02 -11.48 6.21
N LEU A 149 0.63 -10.65 5.36
CA LEU A 149 0.03 -10.23 4.09
C LEU A 149 -0.14 -11.41 3.14
N THR A 150 0.89 -12.26 3.02
CA THR A 150 0.85 -13.46 2.16
C THR A 150 -0.21 -14.45 2.63
N SER A 151 -0.24 -14.77 3.94
CA SER A 151 -1.24 -15.65 4.53
C SER A 151 -2.67 -15.13 4.31
N THR A 152 -2.88 -13.81 4.49
CA THR A 152 -4.18 -13.18 4.24
C THR A 152 -4.59 -13.31 2.78
N ARG A 153 -3.66 -13.09 1.84
CA ARG A 153 -3.92 -13.23 0.39
C ARG A 153 -4.30 -14.66 0.02
N GLU A 154 -3.55 -15.64 0.50
CA GLU A 154 -3.81 -17.06 0.23
C GLU A 154 -5.14 -17.53 0.83
N GLY A 155 -5.43 -17.14 2.07
CA GLY A 155 -6.68 -17.45 2.76
C GLY A 155 -7.90 -16.84 2.07
N LEU A 156 -7.83 -15.57 1.69
CA LEU A 156 -8.91 -14.89 0.97
C LEU A 156 -9.12 -15.48 -0.43
N ALA A 157 -8.04 -15.72 -1.18
CA ALA A 157 -8.15 -16.32 -2.52
C ALA A 157 -8.87 -17.67 -2.46
N GLY A 158 -8.49 -18.55 -1.51
CA GLY A 158 -9.16 -19.83 -1.30
C GLY A 158 -10.63 -19.68 -0.89
N LEU A 159 -10.96 -18.68 -0.07
CA LEU A 159 -12.33 -18.39 0.32
C LEU A 159 -13.20 -17.97 -0.88
N LEU A 160 -12.73 -17.03 -1.70
CA LEU A 160 -13.47 -16.53 -2.86
C LEU A 160 -13.71 -17.64 -3.90
N GLU A 161 -12.71 -18.46 -4.19
CA GLU A 161 -12.86 -19.61 -5.09
C GLU A 161 -13.86 -20.64 -4.56
N LYS A 162 -13.86 -20.88 -3.24
CA LYS A 162 -14.82 -21.81 -2.60
C LYS A 162 -16.25 -21.28 -2.63
N LEU A 163 -16.45 -19.97 -2.42
CA LEU A 163 -17.76 -19.33 -2.46
C LEU A 163 -18.32 -19.26 -3.90
N GLY A 164 -17.43 -19.02 -4.87
CA GLY A 164 -17.79 -18.81 -6.26
C GLY A 164 -18.37 -17.41 -6.52
N ILE A 165 -18.34 -17.01 -7.78
CA ILE A 165 -18.66 -15.64 -8.22
C ILE A 165 -20.07 -15.17 -7.86
N LEU A 166 -21.09 -16.04 -7.87
CA LEU A 166 -22.47 -15.62 -7.54
C LEU A 166 -22.61 -15.15 -6.08
N ALA A 167 -21.99 -15.87 -5.14
CA ALA A 167 -21.95 -15.44 -3.74
C ALA A 167 -21.12 -14.17 -3.56
N VAL A 168 -20.06 -14.00 -4.36
CA VAL A 168 -19.24 -12.78 -4.41
C VAL A 168 -20.03 -11.58 -4.92
N LEU A 169 -20.88 -11.76 -5.92
CA LEU A 169 -21.79 -10.72 -6.39
C LEU A 169 -22.82 -10.34 -5.34
N ASP A 170 -23.41 -11.32 -4.65
CA ASP A 170 -24.33 -11.05 -3.53
C ASP A 170 -23.63 -10.24 -2.43
N GLY A 171 -22.40 -10.63 -2.07
CA GLY A 171 -21.60 -9.88 -1.10
C GLY A 171 -21.23 -8.48 -1.56
N ALA A 172 -20.96 -8.29 -2.86
CA ALA A 172 -20.66 -6.97 -3.42
C ALA A 172 -21.90 -6.06 -3.35
N VAL A 173 -23.11 -6.61 -3.58
CA VAL A 173 -24.36 -5.87 -3.38
C VAL A 173 -24.54 -5.49 -1.90
N GLU A 174 -24.26 -6.39 -0.96
CA GLU A 174 -24.32 -6.07 0.47
C GLU A 174 -23.38 -4.90 0.83
N VAL A 175 -22.17 -4.88 0.26
CA VAL A 175 -21.21 -3.78 0.41
C VAL A 175 -21.79 -2.45 -0.08
N LEU A 176 -22.40 -2.43 -1.27
CA LEU A 176 -23.02 -1.22 -1.83
C LEU A 176 -24.22 -0.72 -0.99
N GLN A 177 -24.93 -1.64 -0.35
CA GLN A 177 -25.98 -1.31 0.62
C GLN A 177 -25.42 -0.92 2.00
N ARG A 178 -24.09 -0.88 2.16
CA ARG A 178 -23.37 -0.61 3.41
C ARG A 178 -23.74 -1.57 4.54
N HIS A 179 -24.05 -2.81 4.19
CA HIS A 179 -24.24 -3.89 5.14
C HIS A 179 -22.90 -4.54 5.48
N ALA A 180 -22.73 -4.91 6.76
CA ALA A 180 -21.54 -5.63 7.22
C ALA A 180 -21.62 -7.10 6.79
N GLY A 181 -21.17 -7.38 5.56
CA GLY A 181 -21.11 -8.70 4.97
C GLY A 181 -19.76 -9.39 5.13
N TYR A 182 -19.64 -10.62 4.63
CA TYR A 182 -18.38 -11.36 4.68
C TYR A 182 -17.27 -10.67 3.86
N LEU A 183 -17.57 -10.00 2.74
CA LEU A 183 -16.57 -9.25 1.98
C LEU A 183 -16.00 -8.09 2.80
N ALA A 184 -16.86 -7.29 3.44
CA ALA A 184 -16.40 -6.18 4.30
C ALA A 184 -15.49 -6.67 5.45
N ASN A 185 -15.76 -7.87 5.98
CA ASN A 185 -14.95 -8.45 7.05
C ASN A 185 -13.60 -9.03 6.57
N ASN A 186 -13.52 -9.50 5.32
CA ASN A 186 -12.32 -10.17 4.80
C ASN A 186 -11.47 -9.28 3.88
N VAL A 187 -12.04 -8.22 3.31
CA VAL A 187 -11.36 -7.25 2.44
C VAL A 187 -11.21 -5.92 3.17
N SER A 188 -10.35 -5.92 4.19
CA SER A 188 -10.15 -4.79 5.11
C SER A 188 -8.88 -3.98 4.85
N ASN A 189 -8.06 -4.40 3.89
CA ASN A 189 -6.78 -3.77 3.55
C ASN A 189 -6.50 -3.86 2.05
N ASN A 190 -5.52 -3.09 1.57
CA ASN A 190 -5.18 -3.03 0.15
C ASN A 190 -4.69 -4.37 -0.42
N ALA A 191 -3.99 -5.19 0.36
CA ALA A 191 -3.52 -6.49 -0.12
C ALA A 191 -4.68 -7.48 -0.33
N ALA A 192 -5.71 -7.42 0.52
CA ALA A 192 -6.94 -8.18 0.35
C ALA A 192 -7.79 -7.63 -0.81
N LEU A 193 -7.79 -6.30 -1.02
CA LEU A 193 -8.46 -5.67 -2.16
C LEU A 193 -7.85 -6.13 -3.49
N GLU A 194 -6.52 -6.18 -3.60
CA GLU A 194 -5.82 -6.71 -4.77
C GLU A 194 -6.24 -8.15 -5.09
N VAL A 195 -6.44 -9.00 -4.07
CA VAL A 195 -6.90 -10.39 -4.25
C VAL A 195 -8.34 -10.43 -4.76
N PHE A 196 -9.20 -9.57 -4.22
CA PHE A 196 -10.58 -9.43 -4.65
C PHE A 196 -10.66 -8.96 -6.11
N GLU A 197 -9.97 -7.88 -6.47
CA GLU A 197 -9.90 -7.36 -7.85
C GLU A 197 -9.34 -8.41 -8.82
N ALA A 198 -8.27 -9.12 -8.44
CA ALA A 198 -7.71 -10.20 -9.25
C ALA A 198 -8.68 -11.38 -9.42
N PHE A 199 -9.46 -11.72 -8.39
CA PHE A 199 -10.53 -12.70 -8.50
C PHE A 199 -11.59 -12.24 -9.50
N LEU A 200 -12.06 -10.99 -9.39
CA LEU A 200 -13.03 -10.42 -10.34
C LEU A 200 -12.51 -10.46 -11.77
N GLY A 201 -11.26 -10.02 -12.01
CA GLY A 201 -10.65 -10.06 -13.33
C GLY A 201 -10.60 -11.47 -13.94
N ARG A 202 -10.35 -12.51 -13.13
CA ARG A 202 -10.40 -13.90 -13.60
C ARG A 202 -11.82 -14.36 -13.96
N GLN A 203 -12.82 -13.94 -13.19
CA GLN A 203 -14.20 -14.41 -13.36
C GLN A 203 -14.98 -13.63 -14.42
N THR A 204 -14.68 -12.34 -14.61
CA THR A 204 -15.47 -11.43 -15.48
C THR A 204 -14.66 -10.77 -16.59
N GLY A 205 -13.33 -10.87 -16.56
CA GLY A 205 -12.43 -10.15 -17.47
C GLY A 205 -12.26 -8.67 -17.16
N MET A 206 -12.81 -8.19 -16.05
CA MET A 206 -12.63 -6.80 -15.62
C MET A 206 -11.14 -6.51 -15.40
N ASP A 207 -10.63 -5.49 -16.08
CA ASP A 207 -9.21 -5.13 -16.03
C ASP A 207 -8.95 -3.89 -15.19
N ALA A 208 -7.67 -3.66 -14.87
CA ALA A 208 -7.24 -2.50 -14.09
C ALA A 208 -7.49 -1.17 -14.82
N GLU A 209 -7.63 -1.21 -16.15
CA GLU A 209 -7.92 -0.02 -16.93
C GLU A 209 -9.40 0.40 -16.81
N TRP A 210 -10.31 -0.56 -16.66
CA TRP A 210 -11.70 -0.29 -16.31
C TRP A 210 -11.82 0.35 -14.93
N LEU A 211 -11.13 -0.19 -13.92
CA LEU A 211 -11.11 0.41 -12.57
C LEU A 211 -10.65 1.87 -12.60
N ARG A 212 -9.63 2.20 -13.40
CA ARG A 212 -9.17 3.59 -13.59
C ARG A 212 -10.18 4.46 -14.35
N PHE A 213 -10.86 3.91 -15.34
CA PHE A 213 -11.88 4.64 -16.12
C PHE A 213 -13.11 4.95 -15.27
N PHE A 214 -13.61 3.96 -14.54
CA PHE A 214 -14.77 4.11 -13.67
C PHE A 214 -14.47 5.07 -12.50
N GLY A 215 -13.21 5.09 -12.06
CA GLY A 215 -12.69 6.05 -11.11
C GLY A 215 -12.91 5.64 -9.66
N GLU A 216 -12.40 6.47 -8.76
CA GLU A 216 -12.56 6.32 -7.31
C GLU A 216 -13.41 7.46 -6.78
N ASN A 217 -14.47 7.14 -6.04
CA ASN A 217 -15.15 8.12 -5.21
C ASN A 217 -14.43 8.18 -3.85
N PRO A 218 -13.83 9.33 -3.47
CA PRO A 218 -13.11 9.46 -2.20
C PRO A 218 -14.02 9.42 -0.97
N GLU A 219 -15.34 9.55 -1.14
CA GLU A 219 -16.31 9.51 -0.05
C GLU A 219 -16.68 8.08 0.38
N VAL A 220 -16.30 7.06 -0.39
CA VAL A 220 -16.61 5.65 -0.12
C VAL A 220 -15.36 4.82 0.08
N THR A 221 -15.53 3.60 0.61
CA THR A 221 -14.39 2.70 0.84
C THR A 221 -13.82 2.18 -0.49
N PRO A 222 -12.51 1.82 -0.55
CA PRO A 222 -11.94 1.20 -1.74
C PRO A 222 -12.66 -0.08 -2.19
N LEU A 223 -13.18 -0.86 -1.23
CA LEU A 223 -14.01 -2.02 -1.51
C LEU A 223 -15.35 -1.65 -2.15
N GLU A 224 -16.02 -0.60 -1.66
CA GLU A 224 -17.23 -0.05 -2.29
C GLU A 224 -16.94 0.40 -3.73
N ASN A 225 -15.85 1.14 -3.97
CA ASN A 225 -15.46 1.54 -5.33
C ASN A 225 -15.26 0.33 -6.26
N ALA A 226 -14.54 -0.70 -5.80
CA ALA A 226 -14.36 -1.94 -6.57
C ALA A 226 -15.68 -2.67 -6.83
N ALA A 227 -16.60 -2.69 -5.86
CA ALA A 227 -17.94 -3.28 -6.02
C ALA A 227 -18.78 -2.48 -7.02
N THR A 228 -18.76 -1.14 -6.99
CA THR A 228 -19.49 -0.31 -7.95
C THR A 228 -18.92 -0.51 -9.37
N ALA A 229 -17.60 -0.50 -9.50
CA ALA A 229 -16.93 -0.74 -10.78
C ALA A 229 -17.24 -2.12 -11.36
N LEU A 230 -17.36 -3.17 -10.52
CA LEU A 230 -17.80 -4.49 -10.94
C LEU A 230 -19.21 -4.46 -11.53
N MET A 231 -20.14 -3.78 -10.87
CA MET A 231 -21.53 -3.69 -11.35
C MET A 231 -21.58 -2.90 -12.67
N GLY A 232 -20.86 -1.78 -12.76
CA GLY A 232 -20.70 -1.03 -14.00
C GLY A 232 -20.07 -1.84 -15.13
N TRP A 233 -19.08 -2.67 -14.84
CA TRP A 233 -18.48 -3.59 -15.81
C TRP A 233 -19.52 -4.55 -16.36
N LEU A 234 -20.25 -5.25 -15.48
CA LEU A 234 -21.24 -6.25 -15.88
C LEU A 234 -22.35 -5.65 -16.76
N LEU A 235 -22.87 -4.48 -16.38
CA LEU A 235 -23.86 -3.75 -17.17
C LEU A 235 -23.30 -3.30 -18.51
N SER A 236 -22.06 -2.84 -18.53
CA SER A 236 -21.38 -2.42 -19.76
C SER A 236 -21.09 -3.60 -20.70
N VAL A 237 -20.80 -4.80 -20.17
CA VAL A 237 -20.66 -6.01 -20.99
C VAL A 237 -21.96 -6.34 -21.70
N GLU A 238 -23.08 -6.31 -21.00
CA GLU A 238 -24.37 -6.54 -21.65
C GLU A 238 -24.68 -5.46 -22.69
N TYR A 239 -24.55 -4.18 -22.30
CA TYR A 239 -24.78 -3.06 -23.20
C TYR A 239 -23.96 -3.14 -24.48
N VAL A 240 -22.63 -3.31 -24.37
CA VAL A 240 -21.72 -3.35 -25.53
C VAL A 240 -22.02 -4.52 -26.46
N HIS A 241 -22.42 -5.67 -25.93
CA HIS A 241 -22.74 -6.85 -26.75
C HIS A 241 -24.17 -6.82 -27.32
N ASP A 242 -25.04 -5.96 -26.80
CA ASP A 242 -26.36 -5.66 -27.38
C ASP A 242 -26.33 -4.51 -28.41
N LEU A 243 -25.24 -3.72 -28.45
CA LEU A 243 -25.08 -2.63 -29.41
C LEU A 243 -25.01 -3.14 -30.86
N ALA A 244 -25.81 -2.53 -31.74
CA ALA A 244 -25.73 -2.73 -33.19
C ALA A 244 -24.58 -1.96 -33.86
N ARG A 245 -23.84 -1.14 -33.11
CA ARG A 245 -22.72 -0.31 -33.56
C ARG A 245 -21.50 -0.50 -32.68
N PRO A 246 -20.28 -0.15 -33.16
CA PRO A 246 -19.12 -0.08 -32.29
C PRO A 246 -19.33 0.93 -31.15
N PRO A 247 -18.83 0.66 -29.92
CA PRO A 247 -18.81 1.64 -28.85
C PRO A 247 -17.98 2.86 -29.23
N HIS A 248 -18.44 4.05 -28.83
CA HIS A 248 -17.75 5.31 -29.07
C HIS A 248 -16.60 5.51 -28.06
N LEU A 249 -16.82 5.12 -26.80
CA LEU A 249 -15.83 5.22 -25.73
C LEU A 249 -14.73 4.16 -25.85
N PRO A 250 -13.44 4.54 -25.81
CA PRO A 250 -12.32 3.59 -25.84
C PRO A 250 -12.36 2.56 -24.71
N ALA A 251 -12.86 2.95 -23.52
CA ALA A 251 -13.01 2.05 -22.38
C ALA A 251 -13.98 0.89 -22.67
N LEU A 252 -15.06 1.17 -23.43
CA LEU A 252 -16.06 0.19 -23.85
C LEU A 252 -15.61 -0.65 -25.06
N ALA A 253 -14.77 -0.09 -25.94
CA ALA A 253 -14.26 -0.81 -27.10
C ALA A 253 -13.49 -2.10 -26.72
N ARG A 254 -12.81 -2.10 -25.56
CA ARG A 254 -12.12 -3.30 -25.03
C ARG A 254 -13.09 -4.40 -24.58
N ILE A 255 -14.26 -4.01 -24.06
CA ILE A 255 -15.31 -4.94 -23.64
C ILE A 255 -15.85 -5.74 -24.84
N GLY A 256 -15.86 -5.13 -26.03
CA GLY A 256 -16.20 -5.81 -27.28
C GLY A 256 -15.20 -6.92 -27.69
N GLN A 257 -14.01 -6.97 -27.07
CA GLN A 257 -12.98 -7.97 -27.36
C GLN A 257 -13.03 -9.19 -26.42
N LEU A 258 -13.96 -9.21 -25.46
CA LEU A 258 -14.11 -10.33 -24.53
C LEU A 258 -14.51 -11.62 -25.28
N SER A 259 -14.01 -12.75 -24.77
CA SER A 259 -14.33 -14.05 -25.35
C SER A 259 -15.82 -14.41 -25.19
N PRO A 260 -16.45 -15.12 -26.15
CA PRO A 260 -17.87 -15.49 -26.05
C PRO A 260 -18.26 -16.26 -24.77
N PRO A 261 -17.44 -17.18 -24.23
CA PRO A 261 -17.74 -17.84 -22.95
C PRO A 261 -17.84 -16.86 -21.77
N LEU A 262 -16.97 -15.85 -21.76
CA LEU A 262 -16.91 -14.86 -20.68
C LEU A 262 -18.08 -13.88 -20.77
N VAL A 263 -18.44 -13.45 -21.99
CA VAL A 263 -19.65 -12.63 -22.22
C VAL A 263 -20.89 -13.35 -21.72
N LYS A 264 -21.04 -14.63 -22.06
CA LYS A 264 -22.17 -15.45 -21.60
C LYS A 264 -22.21 -15.58 -20.07
N ALA A 265 -21.04 -15.71 -19.43
CA ALA A 265 -20.94 -15.76 -17.97
C ALA A 265 -21.38 -14.42 -17.34
N CYS A 266 -20.85 -13.29 -17.83
CA CYS A 266 -21.24 -11.95 -17.38
C CYS A 266 -22.73 -11.68 -17.56
N GLN A 267 -23.33 -12.07 -18.70
CA GLN A 267 -24.78 -11.96 -18.90
C GLN A 267 -25.58 -12.79 -17.88
N GLY A 268 -25.10 -13.99 -17.54
CA GLY A 268 -25.69 -14.80 -16.46
C GLY A 268 -25.62 -14.11 -15.09
N TYR A 269 -24.53 -13.40 -14.81
CA TYR A 269 -24.37 -12.62 -13.58
C TYR A 269 -25.31 -11.41 -13.54
N VAL A 270 -25.46 -10.69 -14.65
CA VAL A 270 -26.43 -9.60 -14.77
C VAL A 270 -27.85 -10.11 -14.55
N HIS A 271 -28.20 -11.27 -15.12
CA HIS A 271 -29.50 -11.88 -14.88
C HIS A 271 -29.73 -12.21 -13.41
N HIS A 272 -28.75 -12.79 -12.71
CA HIS A 272 -28.81 -13.04 -11.27
C HIS A 272 -29.04 -11.75 -10.47
N LEU A 273 -28.35 -10.65 -10.83
CA LEU A 273 -28.55 -9.34 -10.18
C LEU A 273 -29.97 -8.81 -10.37
N ARG A 274 -30.54 -8.91 -11.57
CA ARG A 274 -31.93 -8.48 -11.84
C ARG A 274 -32.95 -9.29 -11.07
N GLU A 275 -32.76 -10.61 -10.98
CA GLU A 275 -33.72 -11.48 -10.30
C GLU A 275 -33.68 -11.33 -8.77
N LYS A 276 -32.49 -11.18 -8.19
CA LYS A 276 -32.31 -11.22 -6.74
C LYS A 276 -32.17 -9.84 -6.09
N HIS A 277 -31.66 -8.84 -6.81
CA HIS A 277 -31.30 -7.51 -6.29
C HIS A 277 -31.84 -6.39 -7.18
N GLN A 278 -33.11 -6.48 -7.57
CA GLN A 278 -33.74 -5.62 -8.56
C GLN A 278 -33.58 -4.11 -8.28
N ASP A 279 -33.79 -3.68 -7.03
CA ASP A 279 -33.71 -2.26 -6.66
C ASP A 279 -32.28 -1.72 -6.79
N VAL A 280 -31.30 -2.49 -6.33
CA VAL A 280 -29.87 -2.14 -6.42
C VAL A 280 -29.42 -2.11 -7.88
N TYR A 281 -29.86 -3.09 -8.67
CA TYR A 281 -29.61 -3.12 -10.10
C TYR A 281 -30.09 -1.82 -10.77
N ALA A 282 -31.32 -1.37 -10.46
CA ALA A 282 -31.88 -0.16 -11.06
C ALA A 282 -31.08 1.10 -10.68
N THR A 283 -30.76 1.26 -9.39
CA THR A 283 -29.95 2.40 -8.92
C THR A 283 -28.58 2.44 -9.59
N ILE A 284 -27.89 1.30 -9.70
CA ILE A 284 -26.57 1.26 -10.31
C ILE A 284 -26.65 1.48 -11.82
N ALA A 285 -27.70 1.01 -12.48
CA ALA A 285 -27.90 1.29 -13.90
C ALA A 285 -27.98 2.81 -14.17
N ASP A 286 -28.71 3.55 -13.34
CA ASP A 286 -28.79 5.02 -13.44
C ASP A 286 -27.40 5.67 -13.22
N GLU A 287 -26.62 5.18 -12.25
CA GLU A 287 -25.26 5.68 -11.99
C GLU A 287 -24.28 5.37 -13.14
N VAL A 288 -24.38 4.19 -13.72
CA VAL A 288 -23.54 3.77 -14.86
C VAL A 288 -23.90 4.55 -16.10
N GLU A 289 -25.19 4.84 -16.32
CA GLU A 289 -25.63 5.71 -17.42
C GLU A 289 -24.98 7.10 -17.32
N LEU A 290 -24.84 7.65 -16.12
CA LEU A 290 -24.13 8.92 -15.90
C LEU A 290 -22.64 8.82 -16.29
N HIS A 291 -21.97 7.72 -15.95
CA HIS A 291 -20.57 7.48 -16.33
C HIS A 291 -20.40 7.26 -17.84
N LEU A 292 -21.43 6.75 -18.51
CA LEU A 292 -21.46 6.52 -19.95
C LEU A 292 -22.15 7.66 -20.71
N HIS A 293 -22.34 8.84 -20.10
CA HIS A 293 -23.11 9.93 -20.71
C HIS A 293 -22.54 10.36 -22.07
N GLU A 294 -21.24 10.26 -22.31
CA GLU A 294 -20.63 10.58 -23.62
C GLU A 294 -20.95 9.53 -24.72
N GLU A 295 -21.43 8.34 -24.35
CA GLU A 295 -21.82 7.27 -25.28
C GLU A 295 -23.26 7.46 -25.79
N LEU A 296 -24.13 8.13 -25.02
CA LEU A 296 -25.56 8.30 -25.32
C LEU A 296 -25.87 9.29 -26.46
N PRO A 297 -25.15 10.42 -26.64
CA PRO A 297 -25.34 11.33 -27.77
C PRO A 297 -24.79 10.79 -29.09
N ALA A 298 -24.02 9.69 -29.06
CA ALA A 298 -23.50 9.01 -30.24
C ALA A 298 -24.51 8.00 -30.85
N ILE A 299 -25.76 8.02 -30.38
CA ILE A 299 -26.92 7.26 -30.91
C ILE A 299 -27.53 7.99 -32.11
#